data_AF-A0A2R6GJR0-F1
#
_entry.id   AF-A0A2R6GJR0-F1
#
_cell.length_a   1.000
_cell.length_b   1.000
_cell.length_c   1.000
_cell.angle_alpha   90.00
_cell.angle_beta   90.00
_cell.angle_gamma   90.00
#
_symmetry.space_group_name_H-M   'P 1'
#
loop_
_entity.id
_entity.type
_entity.pdbx_description
1 polymer ?
#
loop_
_entity_poly.entity_id
_entity_poly.type
_entity_poly.pdbx_seq_one_letter_code
_entity_poly.pdbx_strand_id
1 'polypeptide(L)'
;MTEETPRVAEFPDVSRRRFLAGAGGTLAGGAAARAADNALLGYGELGYGTNLLEQDLAGLVADSLRMWYDERVAGRRLRVIDGDVVVSTADGGRRLALRADAEATAADLDADLGLGGRLEALYADASDLVAGEYELTFGRPAAFFERVAGADPRPEAVTAMRGRTDRRVDPDVVERFAGVSPRRPAATVDGLVDAFREHASYDIPRYLAGSVEDNVLLGAVDLRAPFEERTDLEGLLTDDDAGLFCYELTVRSMEALQAVAPHVQRAPVAAAYVRDARHKHVYTGVASAIREDGDLVVPMTFVDYTHSTVYDDLGVASVAGRGLAAYDDRHRATHVQW
;
A
#
# COMPACT_ATOMS: atom_id res chain seq x y z
N MET A 1 -45.79 12.41 -27.72
CA MET A 1 -45.01 11.28 -28.29
C MET A 1 -43.77 11.16 -27.45
N THR A 2 -43.82 10.22 -26.52
CA THR A 2 -42.74 9.90 -25.56
C THR A 2 -41.73 9.01 -26.26
N GLU A 3 -40.48 9.46 -26.31
CA GLU A 3 -39.32 8.62 -26.66
C GLU A 3 -39.15 7.55 -25.58
N GLU A 4 -39.39 6.29 -25.93
CA GLU A 4 -39.01 5.14 -25.12
C GLU A 4 -37.49 5.01 -25.15
N THR A 5 -36.85 5.22 -24.01
CA THR A 5 -35.49 4.78 -23.77
C THR A 5 -35.44 3.25 -23.91
N PRO A 6 -34.55 2.66 -24.73
CA PRO A 6 -34.47 1.21 -24.83
C PRO A 6 -34.04 0.64 -23.46
N ARG A 7 -34.89 -0.22 -22.90
CA ARG A 7 -34.56 -0.99 -21.69
C ARG A 7 -33.34 -1.86 -22.01
N VAL A 8 -32.23 -1.60 -21.34
CA VAL A 8 -31.10 -2.54 -21.29
C VAL A 8 -31.66 -3.86 -20.76
N ALA A 9 -31.54 -4.93 -21.55
CA ALA A 9 -31.93 -6.25 -21.11
C ALA A 9 -31.16 -6.58 -19.83
N GLU A 10 -31.87 -6.97 -18.76
CA GLU A 10 -31.25 -7.54 -17.57
C GLU A 10 -30.45 -8.77 -18.02
N PHE A 11 -29.13 -8.67 -17.95
CA PHE A 11 -28.27 -9.81 -18.20
C PHE A 11 -28.46 -10.82 -17.06
N PRO A 12 -28.60 -12.12 -17.36
CA PRO A 12 -28.80 -13.12 -16.33
C PRO A 12 -27.57 -13.22 -15.43
N ASP A 13 -27.77 -13.29 -14.11
CA ASP A 13 -26.70 -13.57 -13.13
C ASP A 13 -25.91 -14.82 -13.54
N VAL A 14 -24.62 -14.63 -13.83
CA VAL A 14 -23.73 -15.71 -14.24
C VAL A 14 -23.11 -16.33 -12.99
N SER A 15 -23.48 -17.56 -12.66
CA SER A 15 -22.86 -18.28 -11.54
C SER A 15 -21.42 -18.75 -11.87
N ARG A 16 -20.55 -18.87 -10.85
CA ARG A 16 -19.15 -19.37 -10.95
C ARG A 16 -19.04 -20.61 -11.85
N ARG A 17 -19.91 -21.60 -11.63
CA ARG A 17 -19.96 -22.86 -12.41
C ARG A 17 -20.31 -22.64 -13.89
N ARG A 18 -21.19 -21.69 -14.21
CA ARG A 18 -21.57 -21.36 -15.60
C ARG A 18 -20.46 -20.58 -16.31
N PHE A 19 -19.78 -19.67 -15.63
CA PHE A 19 -18.63 -18.95 -16.19
C PHE A 19 -17.49 -19.92 -16.51
N LEU A 20 -17.11 -20.78 -15.56
CA LEU A 20 -16.04 -21.77 -15.75
C LEU A 20 -16.36 -22.77 -16.89
N ALA A 21 -17.62 -23.20 -17.01
CA ALA A 21 -18.04 -24.08 -18.12
C ALA A 21 -18.05 -23.38 -19.48
N GLY A 22 -18.36 -22.07 -19.53
CA GLY A 22 -18.37 -21.27 -20.76
C GLY A 22 -16.98 -20.81 -21.21
N ALA A 23 -16.08 -20.55 -20.27
CA ALA A 23 -14.70 -20.14 -20.52
C ALA A 23 -13.89 -21.23 -21.25
N GLY A 24 -14.19 -22.51 -21.02
CA GLY A 24 -13.52 -23.64 -21.67
C GLY A 24 -13.84 -23.85 -23.16
N GLY A 25 -14.86 -23.16 -23.72
CA GLY A 25 -15.37 -23.45 -25.07
C GLY A 25 -15.18 -22.38 -26.14
N THR A 26 -15.26 -21.08 -25.81
CA THR A 26 -15.44 -20.05 -26.86
C THR A 26 -14.85 -18.67 -26.59
N LEU A 27 -14.42 -18.35 -25.35
CA LEU A 27 -13.85 -17.04 -24.99
C LEU A 27 -12.30 -17.00 -25.01
N ALA A 28 -11.66 -18.12 -25.35
CA ALA A 28 -10.23 -18.35 -25.17
C ALA A 28 -9.28 -17.63 -26.17
N GLY A 29 -9.78 -16.90 -27.17
CA GLY A 29 -8.93 -16.31 -28.21
C GLY A 29 -8.38 -14.92 -27.89
N GLY A 30 -9.27 -13.92 -27.84
CA GLY A 30 -8.88 -12.51 -27.68
C GLY A 30 -8.72 -12.06 -26.22
N ALA A 31 -9.62 -12.52 -25.34
CA ALA A 31 -9.56 -12.20 -23.92
C ALA A 31 -8.37 -12.90 -23.24
N ALA A 32 -8.06 -14.15 -23.62
CA ALA A 32 -6.90 -14.87 -23.09
C ALA A 32 -5.57 -14.28 -23.57
N ALA A 33 -5.48 -13.77 -24.82
CA ALA A 33 -4.28 -13.12 -25.30
C ALA A 33 -4.01 -11.80 -24.57
N ARG A 34 -5.03 -10.98 -24.31
CA ARG A 34 -4.88 -9.74 -23.53
C ARG A 34 -4.69 -9.99 -22.04
N ALA A 35 -5.31 -11.03 -21.50
CA ALA A 35 -5.08 -11.51 -20.14
C ALA A 35 -3.65 -12.04 -19.98
N ALA A 36 -3.12 -12.78 -20.95
CA ALA A 36 -1.73 -13.25 -20.96
C ALA A 36 -0.74 -12.09 -21.19
N ASP A 37 -1.05 -11.13 -22.05
CA ASP A 37 -0.25 -9.91 -22.26
C ASP A 37 -0.13 -9.12 -20.94
N ASN A 38 -1.25 -8.87 -20.27
CA ASN A 38 -1.25 -8.18 -18.98
C ASN A 38 -0.66 -9.02 -17.81
N ALA A 39 -0.76 -10.35 -17.84
CA ALA A 39 -0.30 -11.23 -16.75
C ALA A 39 1.15 -11.73 -16.92
N LEU A 40 1.68 -11.81 -18.14
CA LEU A 40 3.07 -12.23 -18.38
C LEU A 40 4.02 -11.03 -18.45
N LEU A 41 3.52 -9.83 -18.71
CA LEU A 41 4.32 -8.62 -18.92
C LEU A 41 4.22 -7.62 -17.76
N GLY A 42 3.96 -8.03 -16.51
CA GLY A 42 3.74 -7.05 -15.42
C GLY A 42 4.35 -7.36 -14.06
N TYR A 43 4.84 -8.57 -13.80
CA TYR A 43 5.14 -9.01 -12.43
C TYR A 43 6.64 -9.09 -12.13
N GLY A 44 7.05 -8.21 -11.20
CA GLY A 44 8.37 -8.15 -10.58
C GLY A 44 8.65 -9.31 -9.64
N GLU A 45 9.87 -9.86 -9.65
CA GLU A 45 10.37 -10.63 -8.50
C GLU A 45 10.79 -9.66 -7.38
N LEU A 46 10.41 -9.98 -6.15
CA LEU A 46 10.79 -9.21 -4.96
C LEU A 46 12.32 -9.05 -4.88
N GLY A 47 12.79 -7.81 -4.71
CA GLY A 47 14.23 -7.50 -4.59
C GLY A 47 14.96 -7.18 -5.90
N TYR A 48 14.35 -7.40 -7.07
CA TYR A 48 15.01 -7.15 -8.37
C TYR A 48 14.69 -5.79 -9.02
N GLY A 49 13.85 -4.98 -8.35
CA GLY A 49 13.53 -3.62 -8.76
C GLY A 49 12.23 -3.56 -9.55
N THR A 50 11.25 -2.88 -8.99
CA THR A 50 10.05 -2.42 -9.70
C THR A 50 10.47 -1.33 -10.70
N ASN A 51 9.92 -1.30 -11.92
CA ASN A 51 10.04 -0.20 -12.91
C ASN A 51 9.87 1.20 -12.26
N LEU A 52 9.13 1.26 -11.15
CA LEU A 52 8.98 2.43 -10.28
C LEU A 52 10.30 3.12 -9.89
N LEU A 53 11.41 2.40 -9.71
CA LEU A 53 12.71 3.02 -9.38
C LEU A 53 13.35 3.77 -10.55
N GLU A 54 12.89 3.52 -11.77
CA GLU A 54 13.35 4.19 -13.00
C GLU A 54 12.44 5.37 -13.38
N GLN A 55 11.32 5.54 -12.67
CA GLN A 55 10.33 6.59 -12.91
C GLN A 55 10.58 7.83 -12.04
N ASP A 56 10.24 8.99 -12.58
CA ASP A 56 10.09 10.21 -11.77
C ASP A 56 8.75 10.14 -11.01
N LEU A 57 8.83 9.68 -9.75
CA LEU A 57 7.69 9.52 -8.84
C LEU A 57 7.58 10.64 -7.82
N ALA A 58 8.56 11.53 -7.74
CA ALA A 58 8.64 12.55 -6.68
C ALA A 58 7.39 13.44 -6.68
N GLY A 59 6.97 13.90 -7.87
CA GLY A 59 5.75 14.70 -8.02
C GLY A 59 4.48 13.97 -7.58
N LEU A 60 4.32 12.70 -7.96
CA LEU A 60 3.15 11.89 -7.58
C LEU A 60 3.08 11.64 -6.08
N VAL A 61 4.23 11.39 -5.45
CA VAL A 61 4.34 11.20 -4.00
C VAL A 61 4.02 12.50 -3.28
N ALA A 62 4.65 13.62 -3.66
CA ALA A 62 4.40 14.92 -3.04
C ALA A 62 2.96 15.39 -3.18
N ASP A 63 2.34 15.20 -4.36
CA ASP A 63 0.96 15.61 -4.62
C ASP A 63 -0.05 14.83 -3.78
N SER A 64 0.23 13.55 -3.53
CA SER A 64 -0.65 12.66 -2.74
C SER A 64 -0.41 12.73 -1.24
N LEU A 65 0.78 13.15 -0.80
CA LEU A 65 1.12 13.20 0.61
C LEU A 65 0.25 14.23 1.34
N ARG A 66 -0.57 13.74 2.26
CA ARG A 66 -1.42 14.55 3.13
C ARG A 66 -1.19 14.09 4.56
N MET A 67 -0.72 15.01 5.39
CA MET A 67 -0.47 14.70 6.78
C MET A 67 -1.79 14.46 7.53
N TRP A 68 -1.83 13.38 8.27
CA TRP A 68 -2.88 13.07 9.23
C TRP A 68 -2.26 12.57 10.52
N TYR A 69 -2.51 13.29 11.61
CA TYR A 69 -1.99 12.90 12.91
C TYR A 69 -3.09 13.05 13.96
N ASP A 70 -3.33 12.00 14.74
CA ASP A 70 -4.32 11.98 15.81
C ASP A 70 -3.95 10.92 16.86
N GLU A 71 -3.08 11.28 17.79
CA GLU A 71 -2.50 10.35 18.76
C GLU A 71 -2.74 10.79 20.21
N ARG A 72 -2.62 9.82 21.13
CA ARG A 72 -2.59 10.09 22.56
C ARG A 72 -1.16 9.99 23.10
N VAL A 73 -0.65 11.10 23.62
CA VAL A 73 0.69 11.21 24.22
C VAL A 73 0.54 11.68 25.66
N ALA A 74 1.08 10.91 26.61
CA ALA A 74 1.00 11.23 28.05
C ALA A 74 -0.43 11.61 28.51
N GLY A 75 -1.44 10.86 28.02
CA GLY A 75 -2.86 11.09 28.33
C GLY A 75 -3.52 12.27 27.59
N ARG A 76 -2.77 13.02 26.78
CA ARG A 76 -3.26 14.17 26.00
C ARG A 76 -3.41 13.80 24.53
N ARG A 77 -4.41 14.36 23.86
CA ARG A 77 -4.63 14.13 22.43
C ARG A 77 -3.93 15.20 21.61
N LEU A 78 -3.03 14.80 20.72
CA LEU A 78 -2.30 15.64 19.78
C LEU A 78 -2.87 15.41 18.39
N ARG A 79 -3.14 16.48 17.64
CA ARG A 79 -3.69 16.39 16.28
C ARG A 79 -3.01 17.36 15.34
N VAL A 80 -2.86 16.97 14.08
CA VAL A 80 -2.53 17.89 12.99
C VAL A 80 -3.80 18.15 12.20
N ILE A 81 -4.25 19.42 12.18
CA ILE A 81 -5.49 19.84 11.52
C ILE A 81 -5.25 21.19 10.84
N ASP A 82 -5.58 21.28 9.56
CA ASP A 82 -5.57 22.53 8.78
C ASP A 82 -4.25 23.32 8.87
N GLY A 83 -3.11 22.62 8.89
CA GLY A 83 -1.79 23.24 8.96
C GLY A 83 -1.31 23.55 10.37
N ASP A 84 -2.02 23.10 11.41
CA ASP A 84 -1.68 23.39 12.80
C ASP A 84 -1.62 22.14 13.67
N VAL A 85 -0.75 22.16 14.67
CA VAL A 85 -0.68 21.16 15.72
C VAL A 85 -1.54 21.60 16.89
N VAL A 86 -2.51 20.77 17.27
CA VAL A 86 -3.44 21.04 18.37
C VAL A 86 -3.25 20.01 19.48
N VAL A 87 -2.93 20.50 20.68
CA VAL A 87 -2.78 19.69 21.88
C VAL A 87 -3.96 19.93 22.82
N SER A 88 -4.63 18.85 23.23
CA SER A 88 -5.75 18.95 24.18
C SER A 88 -5.24 19.11 25.62
N THR A 89 -5.70 20.14 26.32
CA THR A 89 -5.41 20.38 27.75
C THR A 89 -6.69 20.52 28.56
N ALA A 90 -6.57 20.58 29.89
CA ALA A 90 -7.72 20.71 30.79
C ALA A 90 -8.46 22.05 30.61
N ASP A 91 -7.73 23.11 30.25
CA ASP A 91 -8.26 24.47 30.06
C ASP A 91 -8.63 24.75 28.59
N GLY A 92 -8.68 23.72 27.74
CA GLY A 92 -8.97 23.83 26.30
C GLY A 92 -7.84 23.33 25.39
N GLY A 93 -7.92 23.61 24.09
CA GLY A 93 -6.86 23.27 23.14
C GLY A 93 -5.74 24.33 23.12
N ARG A 94 -4.48 23.90 23.04
CA ARG A 94 -3.35 24.75 22.61
C ARG A 94 -3.06 24.47 21.14
N ARG A 95 -2.77 25.50 20.36
CA ARG A 95 -2.59 25.43 18.91
C ARG A 95 -1.24 26.05 18.54
N LEU A 96 -0.49 25.36 17.70
CA LEU A 96 0.76 25.82 17.10
C LEU A 96 0.59 25.81 15.58
N ALA A 97 0.87 26.93 14.92
CA ALA A 97 0.74 27.07 13.49
C ALA A 97 2.05 26.72 12.77
N LEU A 98 2.04 25.63 11.99
CA LEU A 98 3.25 25.04 11.37
C LEU A 98 4.01 26.00 10.44
N ARG A 99 3.35 27.06 9.95
CA ARG A 99 3.94 28.07 9.06
C ARG A 99 4.30 29.39 9.73
N ALA A 100 3.98 29.57 11.02
CA ALA A 100 4.04 30.86 11.66
C ALA A 100 4.72 30.84 13.03
N ASP A 101 4.54 29.76 13.80
CA ASP A 101 5.15 29.66 15.11
C ASP A 101 6.61 29.18 15.01
N ALA A 102 7.44 29.61 15.96
CA ALA A 102 8.82 29.16 16.06
C ALA A 102 8.90 27.77 16.69
N GLU A 103 9.89 26.97 16.29
CA GLU A 103 10.16 25.66 16.88
C GLU A 103 10.36 25.71 18.40
N ALA A 104 10.99 26.78 18.91
CA ALA A 104 11.18 26.99 20.35
C ALA A 104 9.84 27.02 21.12
N THR A 105 8.77 27.54 20.51
CA THR A 105 7.43 27.54 21.11
C THR A 105 6.88 26.12 21.25
N ALA A 106 7.18 25.23 20.30
CA ALA A 106 6.78 23.84 20.36
C ALA A 106 7.55 23.08 21.45
N ALA A 107 8.86 23.31 21.55
CA ALA A 107 9.73 22.73 22.57
C ALA A 107 9.29 23.15 23.99
N ASP A 108 9.03 24.44 24.21
CA ASP A 108 8.54 24.97 25.49
C ASP A 108 7.20 24.32 25.87
N LEU A 109 6.25 24.23 24.92
CA LEU A 109 4.94 23.61 25.15
C LEU A 109 5.05 22.10 25.42
N ASP A 110 5.97 21.41 24.76
CA ASP A 110 6.26 19.98 24.99
C ASP A 110 6.73 19.76 26.43
N ALA A 111 7.72 20.53 26.85
CA ALA A 111 8.30 20.47 28.20
C ALA A 111 7.24 20.78 29.28
N ASP A 112 6.46 21.86 29.09
CA ASP A 112 5.40 22.27 30.01
C ASP A 112 4.31 21.20 30.18
N LEU A 113 3.99 20.48 29.11
CA LEU A 113 2.96 19.45 29.12
C LEU A 113 3.50 18.04 29.44
N GLY A 114 4.83 17.89 29.54
CA GLY A 114 5.50 16.62 29.77
C GLY A 114 5.28 15.60 28.66
N LEU A 115 5.37 16.02 27.39
CA LEU A 115 5.12 15.15 26.23
C LEU A 115 6.37 14.38 25.77
N GLY A 116 7.52 14.67 26.36
CA GLY A 116 8.75 13.89 26.20
C GLY A 116 9.44 14.10 24.86
N GLY A 117 9.32 15.29 24.26
CA GLY A 117 9.93 15.64 22.97
C GLY A 117 9.09 15.22 21.76
N ARG A 118 7.93 14.56 21.98
CA ARG A 118 7.08 14.08 20.88
C ARG A 118 6.35 15.21 20.16
N LEU A 119 5.96 16.27 20.86
CA LEU A 119 5.33 17.44 20.24
C LEU A 119 6.36 18.25 19.47
N GLU A 120 7.54 18.46 20.06
CA GLU A 120 8.66 19.14 19.41
C GLU A 120 9.06 18.44 18.10
N ALA A 121 9.29 17.12 18.16
CA ALA A 121 9.64 16.33 16.97
C ALA A 121 8.54 16.35 15.90
N LEU A 122 7.27 16.16 16.30
CA LEU A 122 6.14 16.28 15.37
C LEU A 122 6.09 17.67 14.72
N TYR A 123 6.28 18.74 15.49
CA TYR A 123 6.20 20.10 14.99
C TYR A 123 7.29 20.39 13.96
N ALA A 124 8.55 20.04 14.27
CA ALA A 124 9.67 20.24 13.36
C ALA A 124 9.44 19.51 12.02
N ASP A 125 9.18 18.20 12.06
CA ASP A 125 9.03 17.41 10.83
C ASP A 125 7.75 17.77 10.06
N ALA A 126 6.65 18.09 10.73
CA ALA A 126 5.41 18.50 10.06
C ALA A 126 5.53 19.89 9.42
N SER A 127 6.36 20.78 9.97
CA SER A 127 6.63 22.09 9.38
C SER A 127 7.39 21.93 8.06
N ASP A 128 8.44 21.10 8.06
CA ASP A 128 9.22 20.77 6.87
C ASP A 128 8.34 20.13 5.77
N LEU A 129 7.51 19.14 6.13
CA LEU A 129 6.57 18.50 5.21
C LEU A 129 5.56 19.48 4.60
N VAL A 130 5.08 20.46 5.37
CA VAL A 130 4.12 21.49 4.92
C VAL A 130 4.76 22.57 4.07
N ALA A 131 6.04 22.86 4.32
CA ALA A 131 6.84 23.78 3.53
C ALA A 131 7.34 23.15 2.22
N GLY A 132 7.37 21.81 2.15
CA GLY A 132 8.01 21.09 1.04
C GLY A 132 9.52 21.00 1.18
N GLU A 133 10.04 21.18 2.41
CA GLU A 133 11.46 21.20 2.75
C GLU A 133 11.92 19.79 3.13
N TYR A 134 11.80 18.85 2.19
CA TYR A 134 12.26 17.47 2.36
C TYR A 134 12.75 16.87 1.04
N GLU A 135 13.64 15.88 1.14
CA GLU A 135 14.11 15.12 -0.02
C GLU A 135 13.36 13.79 -0.14
N LEU A 136 12.84 13.49 -1.35
CA LEU A 136 12.33 12.16 -1.68
C LEU A 136 13.43 11.33 -2.32
N THR A 137 13.71 10.16 -1.76
CA THR A 137 14.68 9.23 -2.33
C THR A 137 14.05 7.86 -2.56
N PHE A 138 14.44 7.21 -3.65
CA PHE A 138 13.89 5.92 -4.05
C PHE A 138 14.99 4.87 -4.11
N GLY A 139 14.75 3.69 -3.53
CA GLY A 139 15.76 2.64 -3.45
C GLY A 139 15.18 1.24 -3.44
N ARG A 140 16.05 0.24 -3.63
CA ARG A 140 15.68 -1.17 -3.47
C ARG A 140 15.41 -1.49 -1.99
N PRO A 141 14.57 -2.51 -1.68
CA PRO A 141 14.16 -2.78 -0.30
C PRO A 141 15.32 -2.95 0.70
N ALA A 142 16.36 -3.70 0.33
CA ALA A 142 17.53 -3.88 1.19
C ALA A 142 18.24 -2.55 1.51
N ALA A 143 18.56 -1.75 0.48
CA ALA A 143 19.20 -0.45 0.65
C ALA A 143 18.31 0.55 1.42
N PHE A 144 17.00 0.48 1.22
CA PHE A 144 16.02 1.28 1.99
C PHE A 144 16.09 0.95 3.48
N PHE A 145 15.97 -0.33 3.87
CA PHE A 145 15.98 -0.72 5.27
C PHE A 145 17.36 -0.51 5.93
N GLU A 146 18.45 -0.68 5.19
CA GLU A 146 19.80 -0.35 5.65
C GLU A 146 19.94 1.15 5.94
N ARG A 147 19.48 2.01 5.01
CA ARG A 147 19.52 3.48 5.20
C ARG A 147 18.69 3.91 6.40
N VAL A 148 17.44 3.43 6.49
CA VAL A 148 16.55 3.76 7.63
C VAL A 148 17.13 3.29 8.96
N ALA A 149 17.76 2.10 9.00
CA ALA A 149 18.38 1.58 10.21
C ALA A 149 19.67 2.33 10.62
N GLY A 150 20.34 2.98 9.67
CA GLY A 150 21.58 3.75 9.91
C GLY A 150 21.36 5.23 10.21
N ALA A 151 20.16 5.76 9.99
CA ALA A 151 19.82 7.18 10.16
C ALA A 151 19.06 7.45 11.47
N ASP A 152 18.71 8.73 11.71
CA ASP A 152 17.87 9.14 12.84
C ASP A 152 16.37 9.05 12.45
N PRO A 153 15.61 8.06 12.98
CA PRO A 153 14.23 7.83 12.55
C PRO A 153 13.27 8.89 13.09
N ARG A 154 12.28 9.26 12.26
CA ARG A 154 11.24 10.24 12.58
C ARG A 154 9.86 9.59 12.71
N PRO A 155 9.57 8.87 13.81
CA PRO A 155 8.33 8.10 13.95
C PRO A 155 7.07 8.99 13.99
N GLU A 156 7.17 10.24 14.44
CA GLU A 156 6.03 11.17 14.43
C GLU A 156 5.68 11.61 13.01
N ALA A 157 6.69 11.91 12.19
CA ALA A 157 6.52 12.18 10.76
C ALA A 157 5.94 10.96 10.03
N VAL A 158 6.46 9.76 10.31
CA VAL A 158 5.90 8.50 9.75
C VAL A 158 4.44 8.32 10.16
N THR A 159 4.10 8.59 11.43
CA THR A 159 2.70 8.56 11.89
C THR A 159 1.84 9.54 11.09
N ALA A 160 2.34 10.77 10.86
CA ALA A 160 1.65 11.78 10.07
C ALA A 160 1.45 11.35 8.60
N MET A 161 2.37 10.58 8.03
CA MET A 161 2.31 10.11 6.64
C MET A 161 1.30 8.98 6.42
N ARG A 162 0.98 8.15 7.44
CA ARG A 162 0.12 6.95 7.31
C ARG A 162 -1.35 7.22 6.95
N GLY A 163 -1.78 8.48 6.86
CA GLY A 163 -3.12 8.83 6.41
C GLY A 163 -4.24 8.32 7.35
N ARG A 164 -5.45 8.13 6.79
CA ARG A 164 -6.66 7.67 7.53
C ARG A 164 -7.10 6.25 7.15
N THR A 165 -6.34 5.61 6.28
CA THR A 165 -6.62 4.33 5.61
C THR A 165 -6.21 3.13 6.45
N ASP A 166 -5.54 3.35 7.59
CA ASP A 166 -5.18 2.33 8.58
C ASP A 166 -6.40 1.52 9.03
N ARG A 167 -6.64 0.39 8.36
CA ARG A 167 -7.44 -0.69 8.94
C ARG A 167 -6.59 -1.34 10.02
N ARG A 168 -7.03 -1.24 11.26
CA ARG A 168 -6.35 -1.86 12.39
C ARG A 168 -6.51 -3.37 12.29
N VAL A 169 -5.43 -4.05 11.89
CA VAL A 169 -5.29 -5.49 12.08
C VAL A 169 -4.61 -5.75 13.41
N ASP A 170 -5.07 -6.78 14.12
CA ASP A 170 -4.43 -7.24 15.34
C ASP A 170 -2.98 -7.69 15.04
N PRO A 171 -1.96 -7.10 15.70
CA PRO A 171 -0.56 -7.52 15.53
C PRO A 171 -0.34 -9.02 15.69
N ASP A 172 -1.12 -9.70 16.53
CA ASP A 172 -1.01 -11.15 16.74
C ASP A 172 -1.47 -11.94 15.51
N VAL A 173 -2.43 -11.42 14.74
CA VAL A 173 -2.83 -12.02 13.45
C VAL A 173 -1.69 -11.89 12.44
N VAL A 174 -1.04 -10.72 12.38
CA VAL A 174 0.10 -10.50 11.48
C VAL A 174 1.27 -11.42 11.83
N GLU A 175 1.57 -11.58 13.12
CA GLU A 175 2.67 -12.47 13.55
C GLU A 175 2.39 -13.94 13.26
N ARG A 176 1.13 -14.39 13.40
CA ARG A 176 0.73 -15.75 12.97
C ARG A 176 0.83 -15.94 11.46
N PHE A 177 0.41 -14.94 10.69
CA PHE A 177 0.40 -15.01 9.23
C PHE A 177 1.82 -14.94 8.65
N ALA A 178 2.59 -13.90 8.98
CA ALA A 178 3.92 -13.67 8.42
C ALA A 178 5.04 -14.43 9.16
N GLY A 179 4.74 -15.13 10.26
CA GLY A 179 5.72 -15.81 11.10
C GLY A 179 6.69 -14.89 11.84
N VAL A 180 6.48 -13.57 11.79
CA VAL A 180 7.37 -12.55 12.36
C VAL A 180 6.58 -11.38 12.93
N SER A 181 7.11 -10.78 14.00
CA SER A 181 6.48 -9.61 14.62
C SER A 181 6.44 -8.38 13.68
N PRO A 182 5.29 -7.67 13.57
CA PRO A 182 5.17 -6.42 12.78
C PRO A 182 6.01 -5.26 13.33
N ARG A 183 6.67 -5.43 14.49
CA ARG A 183 7.70 -4.51 15.00
C ARG A 183 8.98 -4.53 14.18
N ARG A 184 9.14 -5.48 13.26
CA ARG A 184 10.34 -5.65 12.41
C ARG A 184 9.97 -5.56 10.92
N PRO A 185 9.65 -4.36 10.38
CA PRO A 185 9.08 -4.24 9.03
C PRO A 185 9.87 -4.90 7.90
N ALA A 186 11.21 -4.85 7.94
CA ALA A 186 12.04 -5.58 6.96
C ALA A 186 11.76 -7.09 6.95
N ALA A 187 11.71 -7.70 8.14
CA ALA A 187 11.40 -9.12 8.26
C ALA A 187 9.93 -9.39 7.92
N THR A 188 9.00 -8.48 8.22
CA THR A 188 7.59 -8.60 7.82
C THR A 188 7.43 -8.60 6.31
N VAL A 189 8.17 -7.77 5.57
CA VAL A 189 8.18 -7.81 4.10
C VAL A 189 8.58 -9.20 3.60
N ASP A 190 9.66 -9.77 4.12
CA ASP A 190 10.12 -11.11 3.72
C ASP A 190 9.11 -12.20 4.14
N GLY A 191 8.61 -12.16 5.38
CA GLY A 191 7.66 -13.14 5.91
C GLY A 191 6.31 -13.14 5.18
N LEU A 192 5.87 -11.98 4.67
CA LEU A 192 4.68 -11.90 3.83
C LEU A 192 4.84 -12.65 2.50
N VAL A 193 6.05 -12.74 1.94
CA VAL A 193 6.29 -13.53 0.72
C VAL A 193 5.99 -15.01 0.96
N ASP A 194 6.52 -15.55 2.06
CA ASP A 194 6.34 -16.95 2.42
C ASP A 194 4.88 -17.21 2.84
N ALA A 195 4.26 -16.30 3.60
CA ALA A 195 2.88 -16.40 4.01
C ALA A 195 1.88 -16.37 2.84
N PHE A 196 2.06 -15.47 1.87
CA PHE A 196 1.21 -15.44 0.69
C PHE A 196 1.40 -16.67 -0.20
N ARG A 197 2.61 -17.24 -0.27
CA ARG A 197 2.83 -18.54 -0.94
C ARG A 197 2.11 -19.69 -0.24
N GLU A 198 2.10 -19.68 1.09
CA GLU A 198 1.51 -20.76 1.89
C GLU A 198 -0.02 -20.70 1.92
N HIS A 199 -0.58 -19.50 2.05
CA HIS A 199 -1.99 -19.29 2.40
C HIS A 199 -2.85 -18.72 1.26
N ALA A 200 -2.28 -18.45 0.09
CA ALA A 200 -3.01 -17.85 -1.02
C ALA A 200 -2.54 -18.34 -2.39
N SER A 201 -3.44 -18.23 -3.37
CA SER A 201 -3.16 -18.43 -4.79
C SER A 201 -3.51 -17.18 -5.58
N TYR A 202 -2.97 -17.03 -6.78
CA TYR A 202 -3.38 -15.91 -7.63
C TYR A 202 -4.74 -16.25 -8.26
N ASP A 203 -5.73 -15.37 -8.11
CA ASP A 203 -7.10 -15.63 -8.59
C ASP A 203 -7.23 -15.44 -10.11
N ILE A 204 -6.68 -16.39 -10.87
CA ILE A 204 -6.77 -16.45 -12.34
C ILE A 204 -8.24 -16.48 -12.80
N PRO A 205 -9.16 -17.25 -12.20
CA PRO A 205 -10.57 -17.23 -12.60
C PRO A 205 -11.22 -15.85 -12.52
N ARG A 206 -11.07 -15.15 -11.40
CA ARG A 206 -11.60 -13.79 -11.23
C ARG A 206 -10.87 -12.81 -12.14
N TYR A 207 -9.59 -13.02 -12.43
CA TYR A 207 -8.82 -12.21 -13.37
C TYR A 207 -9.40 -12.26 -14.78
N LEU A 208 -9.68 -13.48 -15.25
CA LEU A 208 -10.27 -13.72 -16.57
C LEU A 208 -11.69 -13.17 -16.64
N ALA A 209 -12.49 -13.39 -15.59
CA ALA A 209 -13.84 -12.80 -15.48
C ALA A 209 -13.80 -11.28 -15.64
N GLY A 210 -12.89 -10.64 -14.92
CA GLY A 210 -12.69 -9.21 -15.02
C GLY A 210 -12.21 -8.72 -16.38
N SER A 211 -11.30 -9.47 -17.01
CA SER A 211 -10.81 -9.15 -18.35
C SER A 211 -11.93 -9.21 -19.40
N VAL A 212 -12.83 -10.19 -19.28
CA VAL A 212 -14.01 -10.32 -20.15
C VAL A 212 -15.01 -9.19 -19.87
N GLU A 213 -15.31 -8.93 -18.61
CA GLU A 213 -16.19 -7.84 -18.19
C GLU A 213 -15.75 -6.49 -18.77
N ASP A 214 -14.47 -6.15 -18.61
CA ASP A 214 -13.96 -4.84 -19.00
C ASP A 214 -13.82 -4.67 -20.52
N ASN A 215 -13.36 -5.71 -21.23
CA ASN A 215 -12.95 -5.58 -22.64
C ASN A 215 -13.98 -6.10 -23.63
N VAL A 216 -14.85 -7.02 -23.21
CA VAL A 216 -15.87 -7.63 -24.07
C VAL A 216 -17.24 -7.09 -23.71
N LEU A 217 -17.56 -7.04 -22.43
CA LEU A 217 -18.86 -6.58 -21.94
C LEU A 217 -18.90 -5.09 -21.60
N LEU A 218 -17.75 -4.40 -21.64
CA LEU A 218 -17.62 -2.95 -21.36
C LEU A 218 -18.25 -2.55 -20.01
N GLY A 219 -18.13 -3.42 -19.00
CA GLY A 219 -18.69 -3.21 -17.66
C GLY A 219 -20.20 -3.39 -17.54
N ALA A 220 -20.87 -3.98 -18.54
CA ALA A 220 -22.32 -4.16 -18.51
C ALA A 220 -22.82 -5.18 -17.46
N VAL A 221 -21.93 -6.04 -16.94
CA VAL A 221 -22.23 -7.10 -15.96
C VAL A 221 -21.05 -7.25 -15.03
N ASP A 222 -21.30 -7.42 -13.73
CA ASP A 222 -20.26 -7.80 -12.76
C ASP A 222 -20.01 -9.31 -12.84
N LEU A 223 -18.97 -9.71 -13.55
CA LEU A 223 -18.57 -11.11 -13.66
C LEU A 223 -17.65 -11.56 -12.51
N ARG A 224 -17.19 -10.62 -11.68
CA ARG A 224 -16.25 -10.88 -10.58
C ARG A 224 -16.97 -11.23 -9.29
N ALA A 225 -18.17 -10.68 -9.06
CA ALA A 225 -18.98 -10.92 -7.85
C ALA A 225 -19.08 -12.41 -7.42
N PRO A 226 -19.23 -13.40 -8.32
CA PRO A 226 -19.32 -14.82 -7.92
C PRO A 226 -18.02 -15.43 -7.37
N PHE A 227 -16.91 -14.69 -7.43
CA PHE A 227 -15.57 -15.09 -6.98
C PHE A 227 -15.12 -14.28 -5.75
N GLU A 228 -15.97 -13.43 -5.19
CA GLU A 228 -15.63 -12.69 -3.98
C GLU A 228 -15.57 -13.63 -2.76
N GLU A 229 -14.38 -13.74 -2.18
CA GLU A 229 -14.08 -14.55 -0.99
C GLU A 229 -13.52 -13.64 0.11
N ARG A 230 -13.41 -14.16 1.35
CA ARG A 230 -12.81 -13.40 2.45
C ARG A 230 -11.30 -13.35 2.24
N THR A 231 -10.77 -12.14 2.08
CA THR A 231 -9.33 -11.93 1.78
C THR A 231 -8.58 -11.24 2.91
N ASP A 232 -9.20 -11.01 4.06
CA ASP A 232 -8.54 -10.47 5.26
C ASP A 232 -7.52 -11.48 5.84
N LEU A 233 -6.48 -11.00 6.54
CA LEU A 233 -5.38 -11.85 7.02
C LEU A 233 -5.85 -13.00 7.93
N GLU A 234 -6.94 -12.82 8.67
CA GLU A 234 -7.50 -13.89 9.50
C GLU A 234 -8.23 -14.93 8.63
N GLY A 235 -8.96 -14.50 7.60
CA GLY A 235 -9.56 -15.35 6.59
C GLY A 235 -8.52 -16.21 5.85
N LEU A 236 -7.40 -15.61 5.45
CA LEU A 236 -6.30 -16.34 4.79
C LEU A 236 -5.68 -17.42 5.67
N LEU A 237 -5.68 -17.25 7.00
CA LEU A 237 -5.20 -18.27 7.94
C LEU A 237 -6.18 -19.45 8.08
N THR A 238 -7.46 -19.26 7.76
CA THR A 238 -8.50 -20.26 7.95
C THR A 238 -8.93 -20.98 6.67
N ASP A 239 -8.80 -20.29 5.54
CA ASP A 239 -9.23 -20.79 4.23
C ASP A 239 -7.98 -21.13 3.41
N ASP A 240 -7.63 -22.42 3.38
CA ASP A 240 -6.64 -22.94 2.44
C ASP A 240 -7.17 -22.71 1.01
N ASP A 241 -6.41 -22.02 0.15
CA ASP A 241 -6.72 -21.63 -1.25
C ASP A 241 -7.51 -20.33 -1.49
N ALA A 242 -7.50 -19.36 -0.56
CA ALA A 242 -8.07 -18.05 -0.85
C ALA A 242 -7.40 -17.37 -2.07
N GLY A 243 -8.19 -17.03 -3.09
CA GLY A 243 -7.72 -16.39 -4.31
C GLY A 243 -7.49 -14.89 -4.14
N LEU A 244 -6.26 -14.42 -4.38
CA LEU A 244 -5.88 -13.00 -4.26
C LEU A 244 -5.51 -12.35 -5.59
N PHE A 245 -5.81 -11.06 -5.72
CA PHE A 245 -5.27 -10.15 -6.72
C PHE A 245 -4.18 -9.26 -6.16
N CYS A 246 -3.44 -8.59 -7.05
CA CYS A 246 -2.43 -7.59 -6.70
C CYS A 246 -2.93 -6.49 -5.75
N TYR A 247 -4.21 -6.07 -5.87
CA TYR A 247 -4.76 -5.07 -4.94
C TYR A 247 -5.01 -5.63 -3.54
N GLU A 248 -5.46 -6.89 -3.41
CA GLU A 248 -5.62 -7.51 -2.09
C GLU A 248 -4.27 -7.75 -1.45
N LEU A 249 -3.31 -8.30 -2.20
CA LEU A 249 -1.93 -8.46 -1.75
C LEU A 249 -1.35 -7.14 -1.22
N THR A 250 -1.58 -6.04 -1.94
CA THR A 250 -1.14 -4.70 -1.52
C THR A 250 -1.87 -4.22 -0.26
N VAL A 251 -3.18 -4.39 -0.17
CA VAL A 251 -3.92 -3.95 1.03
C VAL A 251 -3.50 -4.76 2.26
N ARG A 252 -3.29 -6.08 2.13
CA ARG A 252 -2.87 -6.94 3.24
C ARG A 252 -1.45 -6.66 3.69
N SER A 253 -0.54 -6.36 2.77
CA SER A 253 0.81 -5.95 3.13
C SER A 253 0.83 -4.59 3.85
N MET A 254 0.03 -3.61 3.40
CA MET A 254 -0.12 -2.31 4.07
C MET A 254 -0.63 -2.49 5.51
N GLU A 255 -1.69 -3.29 5.67
CA GLU A 255 -2.25 -3.62 6.99
C GLU A 255 -1.22 -4.28 7.91
N ALA A 256 -0.45 -5.25 7.40
CA ALA A 256 0.60 -5.92 8.16
C ALA A 256 1.74 -4.97 8.58
N LEU A 257 2.21 -4.13 7.66
CA LEU A 257 3.30 -3.16 7.89
C LEU A 257 2.88 -2.02 8.82
N GLN A 258 1.59 -1.72 8.91
CA GLN A 258 1.04 -0.63 9.72
C GLN A 258 0.31 -1.11 10.99
N ALA A 259 0.29 -2.42 11.26
CA ALA A 259 -0.41 -3.03 12.41
C ALA A 259 0.04 -2.50 13.78
N VAL A 260 1.27 -2.00 13.89
CA VAL A 260 1.79 -1.38 15.11
C VAL A 260 2.22 0.06 14.85
N ALA A 261 2.17 0.87 15.90
CA ALA A 261 2.54 2.28 15.82
C ALA A 261 4.02 2.48 15.42
N PRO A 262 4.37 3.53 14.66
CA PRO A 262 5.75 3.77 14.21
C PRO A 262 6.80 3.77 15.33
N HIS A 263 6.47 4.34 16.49
CA HIS A 263 7.39 4.43 17.64
C HIS A 263 7.73 3.08 18.30
N VAL A 264 7.03 1.99 17.97
CA VAL A 264 7.37 0.64 18.43
C VAL A 264 8.03 -0.22 17.36
N GLN A 265 8.16 0.29 16.13
CA GLN A 265 8.86 -0.39 15.05
C GLN A 265 10.36 -0.12 15.14
N ARG A 266 11.16 -1.14 14.79
CA ARG A 266 12.61 -0.98 14.70
C ARG A 266 13.02 -0.04 13.56
N ALA A 267 12.28 -0.08 12.46
CA ALA A 267 12.39 0.84 11.33
C ALA A 267 10.98 1.37 11.06
N PRO A 268 10.63 2.57 11.54
CA PRO A 268 9.29 3.12 11.37
C PRO A 268 8.93 3.24 9.89
N VAL A 269 7.80 2.66 9.46
CA VAL A 269 7.36 2.74 8.06
C VAL A 269 5.92 3.21 7.91
N ALA A 270 5.64 3.88 6.80
CA ALA A 270 4.30 4.11 6.26
C ALA A 270 4.21 3.35 4.94
N ALA A 271 3.12 2.65 4.69
CA ALA A 271 2.88 2.01 3.42
C ALA A 271 1.90 2.85 2.58
N ALA A 272 1.99 2.70 1.26
CA ALA A 272 1.16 3.40 0.31
C ALA A 272 0.69 2.43 -0.78
N TYR A 273 -0.54 2.61 -1.23
CA TYR A 273 -1.09 1.95 -2.39
C TYR A 273 -0.61 2.67 -3.66
N VAL A 274 0.24 2.02 -4.46
CA VAL A 274 0.81 2.59 -5.67
C VAL A 274 0.22 1.87 -6.89
N ARG A 275 -0.47 2.61 -7.77
CA ARG A 275 -1.24 2.01 -8.87
C ARG A 275 -0.72 2.41 -10.24
N ASP A 276 -0.53 1.40 -11.08
CA ASP A 276 -0.53 1.55 -12.53
C ASP A 276 -1.97 1.37 -13.03
N ALA A 277 -2.64 2.46 -13.36
CA ALA A 277 -4.03 2.42 -13.80
C ALA A 277 -4.19 1.78 -15.19
N ARG A 278 -3.16 1.82 -16.04
CA ARG A 278 -3.21 1.29 -17.40
C ARG A 278 -3.21 -0.23 -17.38
N HIS A 279 -2.35 -0.84 -16.57
CA HIS A 279 -2.26 -2.29 -16.42
C HIS A 279 -3.12 -2.84 -15.28
N LYS A 280 -3.80 -1.95 -14.55
CA LYS A 280 -4.59 -2.26 -13.35
C LYS A 280 -3.78 -3.04 -12.32
N HIS A 281 -2.47 -2.77 -12.27
CA HIS A 281 -1.54 -3.39 -11.34
C HIS A 281 -1.25 -2.46 -10.16
N VAL A 282 -0.89 -3.05 -9.03
CA VAL A 282 -0.73 -2.36 -7.76
C VAL A 282 0.51 -2.88 -7.05
N TYR A 283 1.24 -1.95 -6.44
CA TYR A 283 2.42 -2.21 -5.63
C TYR A 283 2.22 -1.63 -4.23
N THR A 284 2.91 -2.23 -3.26
CA THR A 284 3.06 -1.65 -1.93
C THR A 284 4.24 -0.70 -1.96
N GLY A 285 3.99 0.61 -1.87
CA GLY A 285 5.01 1.57 -1.51
C GLY A 285 5.32 1.43 -0.02
N VAL A 286 6.60 1.47 0.36
CA VAL A 286 7.05 1.47 1.75
C VAL A 286 7.98 2.65 1.94
N ALA A 287 7.57 3.62 2.73
CA ALA A 287 8.32 4.83 3.01
C ALA A 287 8.66 4.94 4.49
N SER A 288 9.68 5.73 4.80
CA SER A 288 10.03 6.15 6.15
C SER A 288 10.28 7.66 6.14
N ALA A 289 10.43 8.26 7.31
CA ALA A 289 10.98 9.59 7.48
C ALA A 289 12.21 9.48 8.39
N ILE A 290 13.31 10.09 7.96
CA ILE A 290 14.59 10.10 8.68
C ILE A 290 15.17 11.52 8.62
N ARG A 291 16.08 11.85 9.54
CA ARG A 291 16.97 12.99 9.35
C ARG A 291 18.39 12.53 9.07
N GLU A 292 19.00 13.17 8.09
CA GLU A 292 20.41 13.02 7.71
C GLU A 292 21.01 14.42 7.66
N ASP A 293 22.08 14.66 8.43
CA ASP A 293 22.75 15.97 8.53
C ASP A 293 21.83 17.18 8.86
N GLY A 294 20.66 16.91 9.46
CA GLY A 294 19.66 17.91 9.85
C GLY A 294 18.49 18.06 8.88
N ASP A 295 18.63 17.54 7.65
CA ASP A 295 17.61 17.63 6.62
C ASP A 295 16.62 16.46 6.72
N LEU A 296 15.34 16.74 6.48
CA LEU A 296 14.30 15.71 6.43
C LEU A 296 14.36 14.95 5.10
N VAL A 297 14.58 13.65 5.18
CA VAL A 297 14.60 12.75 4.03
C VAL A 297 13.46 11.74 4.18
N VAL A 298 12.71 11.56 3.09
CA VAL A 298 11.65 10.56 2.96
C VAL A 298 12.12 9.49 1.99
N PRO A 299 12.88 8.48 2.45
CA PRO A 299 13.21 7.33 1.63
C PRO A 299 11.96 6.49 1.36
N MET A 300 11.89 5.91 0.17
CA MET A 300 10.81 5.04 -0.26
C MET A 300 11.32 3.86 -1.09
N THR A 301 10.71 2.71 -0.90
CA THR A 301 10.90 1.52 -1.71
C THR A 301 9.54 0.95 -2.14
N PHE A 302 9.56 -0.07 -2.98
CA PHE A 302 8.36 -0.67 -3.53
C PHE A 302 8.46 -2.18 -3.50
N VAL A 303 7.34 -2.82 -3.19
CA VAL A 303 7.22 -4.27 -3.04
C VAL A 303 6.03 -4.78 -3.85
N ASP A 304 6.25 -5.86 -4.59
CA ASP A 304 5.23 -6.60 -5.34
C ASP A 304 5.20 -8.04 -4.85
N TYR A 305 4.04 -8.46 -4.31
CA TYR A 305 3.83 -9.82 -3.82
C TYR A 305 3.16 -10.70 -4.87
N THR A 306 2.82 -10.20 -6.05
CA THR A 306 2.09 -10.98 -7.07
C THR A 306 2.90 -12.19 -7.53
N HIS A 307 4.23 -12.05 -7.60
CA HIS A 307 5.11 -13.18 -7.90
C HIS A 307 5.05 -14.30 -6.84
N SER A 308 4.69 -13.97 -5.59
CA SER A 308 4.56 -14.98 -4.53
C SER A 308 3.37 -15.91 -4.77
N THR A 309 2.31 -15.46 -5.45
CA THR A 309 1.09 -16.25 -5.66
C THR A 309 0.90 -16.77 -7.09
N VAL A 310 1.61 -16.24 -8.10
CA VAL A 310 1.41 -16.60 -9.52
C VAL A 310 2.17 -17.87 -9.96
N TYR A 311 3.34 -18.15 -9.38
CA TYR A 311 4.29 -19.09 -10.00
C TYR A 311 4.16 -20.56 -9.58
N ASP A 312 3.53 -20.85 -8.44
CA ASP A 312 3.25 -22.23 -8.03
C ASP A 312 2.06 -22.84 -8.80
N ASP A 313 1.08 -22.04 -9.23
CA ASP A 313 -0.12 -22.54 -9.92
C ASP A 313 0.12 -22.96 -11.38
N LEU A 314 1.11 -22.38 -12.06
CA LEU A 314 1.32 -22.63 -13.49
C LEU A 314 2.44 -23.64 -13.77
N GLY A 315 3.31 -23.97 -12.81
CA GLY A 315 4.49 -24.82 -13.08
C GLY A 315 5.47 -24.20 -14.09
N VAL A 316 5.35 -22.90 -14.35
CA VAL A 316 6.05 -22.14 -15.41
C VAL A 316 7.38 -21.55 -14.92
N ALA A 317 7.84 -21.88 -13.71
CA ALA A 317 9.11 -21.42 -13.13
C ALA A 317 10.35 -21.62 -14.05
N SER A 318 10.26 -22.52 -15.05
CA SER A 318 11.35 -22.78 -16.01
C SER A 318 11.24 -22.07 -17.37
N VAL A 319 10.07 -21.53 -17.75
CA VAL A 319 9.82 -20.95 -19.09
C VAL A 319 9.66 -19.43 -19.04
N ALA A 320 9.19 -18.88 -17.92
CA ALA A 320 9.29 -17.45 -17.64
C ALA A 320 10.70 -17.17 -17.09
N GLY A 321 11.66 -16.89 -17.97
CA GLY A 321 12.97 -16.44 -17.56
C GLY A 321 12.89 -15.27 -16.56
N ARG A 322 13.89 -15.17 -15.68
CA ARG A 322 14.04 -14.10 -14.67
C ARG A 322 13.72 -12.73 -15.29
N GLY A 323 12.54 -12.19 -15.00
CA GLY A 323 12.13 -10.85 -15.41
C GLY A 323 11.83 -10.67 -16.91
N LEU A 324 11.05 -11.53 -17.55
CA LEU A 324 10.66 -11.33 -18.94
C LEU A 324 9.63 -10.20 -19.12
N ALA A 325 10.10 -9.08 -19.69
CA ALA A 325 9.35 -8.01 -20.34
C ALA A 325 8.28 -7.25 -19.53
N ALA A 326 8.33 -7.30 -18.20
CA ALA A 326 7.49 -6.46 -17.33
C ALA A 326 7.96 -5.00 -17.17
N TYR A 327 8.95 -4.58 -17.95
CA TYR A 327 9.83 -3.46 -17.61
C TYR A 327 10.15 -2.61 -18.85
N ASP A 328 9.11 -2.10 -19.53
CA ASP A 328 9.23 -1.07 -20.58
C ASP A 328 8.43 0.20 -20.24
N ASP A 329 8.54 1.24 -21.08
CA ASP A 329 7.88 2.56 -20.96
C ASP A 329 6.34 2.52 -20.80
N ARG A 330 5.73 1.34 -20.86
CA ARG A 330 4.27 1.18 -20.80
C ARG A 330 3.76 1.07 -19.36
N HIS A 331 4.58 0.64 -18.40
CA HIS A 331 4.20 0.44 -17.01
C HIS A 331 4.54 1.67 -16.17
N ARG A 332 3.54 2.48 -15.78
CA ARG A 332 3.76 3.75 -15.08
C ARG A 332 2.86 3.88 -13.88
N ALA A 333 3.42 4.16 -12.71
CA ALA A 333 2.60 4.59 -11.58
C ALA A 333 1.92 5.91 -11.94
N THR A 334 0.62 5.94 -11.68
CA THR A 334 -0.24 7.09 -11.99
C THR A 334 -0.91 7.63 -10.75
N HIS A 335 -0.96 6.83 -9.68
CA HIS A 335 -1.60 7.17 -8.43
C HIS A 335 -0.79 6.61 -7.27
N VAL A 336 -0.68 7.41 -6.21
CA VAL A 336 -0.19 7.01 -4.90
C VAL A 336 -1.27 7.40 -3.90
N GLN A 337 -1.58 6.49 -2.98
CA GLN A 337 -2.53 6.73 -1.89
C GLN A 337 -1.93 6.22 -0.58
N TRP A 338 -1.90 7.10 0.42
CA TRP A 338 -1.45 6.82 1.78
C TRP A 338 -2.62 6.30 2.61
#